data_AF-A0A9W3TBX4-F1
#
_entry.id   AF-A0A9W3TBX4-F1
#
_cell.length_a   1.000
_cell.length_b   1.000
_cell.length_c   1.000
_cell.angle_alpha   90.00
_cell.angle_beta   90.00
_cell.angle_gamma   90.00
#
_symmetry.space_group_name_H-M   'P 1'
#
loop_
_entity.id
_entity.type
_entity.pdbx_description
1 polymer ?
#
loop_
_entity_poly.entity_id
_entity_poly.type
_entity_poly.pdbx_seq_one_letter_code
_entity_poly.pdbx_strand_id
1 'polypeptide(L)'
;MAVPLFVISNARPTMTIITCFFQGIILFLVGHVNHIWLIVSLFALIGLLETAVNVIAPSVNHTIIPPKIFGRVISILILVMSGSIPISQAIAGYLMKWIEPNTIFIYAGVLEISAAVMVFSLPFVRNYNVNQKNTTN
;
A
#
# COMPACT_ATOMS: atom_id res chain seq x y z
N MET A 1 -23.90 -5.50 -2.49
CA MET A 1 -23.31 -4.64 -3.54
C MET A 1 -23.62 -3.16 -3.26
N ALA A 2 -23.26 -2.64 -2.08
CA ALA A 2 -23.58 -1.26 -1.67
C ALA A 2 -22.46 -0.58 -0.84
N VAL A 3 -21.49 -1.37 -0.36
CA VAL A 3 -20.31 -0.87 0.38
C VAL A 3 -19.36 0.02 -0.46
N PRO A 4 -19.14 -0.19 -1.79
CA PRO A 4 -18.08 0.55 -2.47
C PRO A 4 -18.37 2.04 -2.67
N LEU A 5 -19.63 2.47 -2.66
CA LEU A 5 -20.00 3.88 -2.87
C LEU A 5 -19.75 4.77 -1.65
N PHE A 6 -19.91 4.24 -0.42
CA PHE A 6 -19.74 5.04 0.80
C PHE A 6 -18.26 5.39 1.06
N VAL A 7 -17.34 4.54 0.63
CA VAL A 7 -15.88 4.72 0.83
C VAL A 7 -15.27 5.67 -0.20
N ILE A 8 -15.87 5.83 -1.39
CA ILE A 8 -15.36 6.67 -2.47
C ILE A 8 -15.53 8.18 -2.18
N SER A 9 -16.41 8.58 -1.27
CA SER A 9 -16.63 10.01 -0.99
C SER A 9 -15.44 10.70 -0.30
N ASN A 10 -14.44 9.96 0.21
CA ASN A 10 -13.36 10.56 0.98
C ASN A 10 -12.05 9.77 0.85
N ALA A 11 -11.65 9.47 -0.39
CA ALA A 11 -10.35 8.85 -0.71
C ALA A 11 -9.19 9.80 -0.33
N ARG A 12 -8.77 9.76 0.93
CA ARG A 12 -7.65 10.56 1.44
C ARG A 12 -6.36 9.73 1.39
N PRO A 13 -5.22 10.30 0.96
CA PRO A 13 -3.91 9.65 1.03
C PRO A 13 -3.57 9.10 2.42
N THR A 14 -4.14 9.70 3.47
CA THR A 14 -4.01 9.26 4.86
C THR A 14 -4.63 7.90 5.14
N MET A 15 -5.68 7.49 4.42
CA MET A 15 -6.31 6.17 4.61
C MET A 15 -5.36 5.06 4.15
N THR A 16 -4.69 5.25 3.01
CA THR A 16 -3.70 4.31 2.47
C THR A 16 -2.51 4.12 3.42
N ILE A 17 -2.07 5.19 4.08
CA ILE A 17 -0.95 5.15 5.03
C ILE A 17 -1.35 4.40 6.30
N ILE A 18 -2.56 4.65 6.83
CA ILE A 18 -3.07 3.92 8.00
C ILE A 18 -3.19 2.43 7.69
N THR A 19 -3.74 2.06 6.52
CA THR A 19 -3.83 0.65 6.12
C THR A 19 -2.45 0.01 5.95
N CYS A 20 -1.47 0.71 5.37
CA CYS A 20 -0.12 0.19 5.18
C CYS A 20 0.62 0.01 6.53
N PHE A 21 0.40 0.92 7.48
CA PHE A 21 0.94 0.78 8.83
C PHE A 21 0.34 -0.43 9.57
N PHE A 22 -0.98 -0.63 9.43
CA PHE A 22 -1.68 -1.76 10.02
C PHE A 22 -1.26 -3.09 9.37
N GLN A 23 -1.05 -3.09 8.05
CA GLN A 23 -0.54 -4.22 7.27
C GLN A 23 0.88 -4.62 7.71
N GLY A 24 1.78 -3.66 7.88
CA GLY A 24 3.13 -3.90 8.38
C GLY A 24 3.17 -4.50 9.79
N ILE A 25 2.29 -4.06 10.69
CA ILE A 25 2.11 -4.65 12.03
C ILE A 25 1.64 -6.10 11.95
N ILE A 26 0.68 -6.39 11.07
CA ILE A 26 0.17 -7.75 10.88
C ILE A 26 1.27 -8.65 10.32
N LEU A 27 2.05 -8.19 9.33
CA LEU A 27 3.19 -8.93 8.77
C LEU A 27 4.28 -9.23 9.81
N PHE A 28 4.58 -8.26 10.68
CA PHE A 28 5.51 -8.47 11.79
C PHE A 28 5.00 -9.54 12.77
N LEU A 29 3.68 -9.53 13.04
CA LEU A 29 3.03 -10.52 13.91
C LEU A 29 3.03 -11.93 13.28
N VAL A 30 2.85 -12.04 11.96
CA VAL A 30 2.97 -13.31 11.22
C VAL A 30 4.36 -13.91 11.43
N GLY A 31 5.41 -13.08 11.39
CA GLY A 31 6.81 -13.50 11.59
C GLY A 31 7.14 -13.99 13.01
N HIS A 32 6.22 -13.86 13.97
CA HIS A 32 6.41 -14.35 15.34
C HIS A 32 5.55 -15.59 15.65
N VAL A 33 4.53 -15.88 14.83
CA VAL A 33 3.55 -16.92 15.13
C VAL A 33 3.76 -18.15 14.26
N ASN A 34 4.05 -19.30 14.89
CA ASN A 34 4.24 -20.58 14.21
C ASN A 34 2.92 -21.37 13.96
N HIS A 35 1.76 -20.79 14.28
CA HIS A 35 0.45 -21.44 14.12
C HIS A 35 -0.16 -21.14 12.75
N ILE A 36 -0.22 -22.14 11.87
CA ILE A 36 -0.71 -22.03 10.47
C ILE A 36 -2.11 -21.38 10.38
N TRP A 37 -3.04 -21.76 11.25
CA TRP A 37 -4.40 -21.20 11.27
C TRP A 37 -4.41 -19.70 11.56
N LEU A 38 -3.52 -19.22 12.43
CA LEU A 38 -3.40 -17.80 12.73
C LEU A 38 -2.79 -17.06 11.54
N ILE A 39 -1.77 -17.61 10.89
CA ILE A 39 -1.16 -17.05 9.68
C ILE A 39 -2.21 -16.86 8.58
N VAL A 40 -3.04 -17.87 8.31
CA VAL A 40 -4.12 -17.79 7.30
C VAL A 40 -5.12 -16.68 7.63
N SER A 41 -5.51 -16.54 8.89
CA SER A 41 -6.42 -15.46 9.31
C SER A 41 -5.80 -14.07 9.16
N LEU A 42 -4.51 -13.92 9.48
CA LEU A 42 -3.77 -12.67 9.29
C LEU A 42 -3.61 -12.32 7.80
N PHE A 43 -3.33 -13.30 6.94
CA PHE A 43 -3.28 -13.10 5.49
C PHE A 43 -4.64 -12.71 4.89
N ALA A 44 -5.73 -13.29 5.39
CA ALA A 44 -7.07 -12.87 4.99
C ALA A 44 -7.34 -11.40 5.35
N LEU A 45 -6.87 -10.95 6.51
CA LEU A 45 -6.97 -9.55 6.93
C LEU A 45 -6.11 -8.64 6.03
N ILE A 46 -4.86 -9.03 5.75
CA ILE A 46 -3.97 -8.32 4.81
C ILE A 46 -4.66 -8.16 3.44
N GLY A 47 -5.26 -9.21 2.90
CA GLY A 47 -5.96 -9.16 1.61
C GLY A 47 -7.12 -8.15 1.58
N LEU A 48 -7.84 -7.99 2.69
CA LEU A 48 -8.89 -6.97 2.81
C LEU A 48 -8.32 -5.56 2.81
N LEU A 49 -7.24 -5.32 3.55
CA LEU A 49 -6.58 -4.02 3.60
C LEU A 49 -5.97 -3.66 2.23
N GLU A 50 -5.33 -4.63 1.58
CA GLU A 50 -4.70 -4.44 0.27
C GLU A 50 -5.73 -4.14 -0.83
N THR A 51 -6.91 -4.75 -0.74
CA THR A 51 -8.03 -4.42 -1.65
C THR A 51 -8.44 -2.96 -1.51
N ALA A 52 -8.51 -2.43 -0.29
CA ALA A 52 -8.84 -1.02 -0.06
C ALA A 52 -7.77 -0.09 -0.65
N VAL A 53 -6.48 -0.42 -0.44
CA VAL A 53 -5.34 0.35 -0.99
C VAL A 53 -5.36 0.38 -2.51
N ASN A 54 -5.56 -0.77 -3.15
CA ASN A 54 -5.59 -0.91 -4.61
C ASN A 54 -6.75 -0.17 -5.27
N VAL A 55 -7.83 0.12 -4.55
CA VAL A 55 -8.93 0.94 -5.07
C VAL A 55 -8.67 2.44 -4.85
N ILE A 56 -8.15 2.82 -3.66
CA ILE A 56 -7.94 4.23 -3.28
C ILE A 56 -6.78 4.86 -4.07
N ALA A 57 -5.63 4.18 -4.18
CA ALA A 57 -4.43 4.75 -4.79
C ALA A 57 -4.59 5.16 -6.27
N PRO A 58 -5.13 4.32 -7.18
CA PRO A 58 -5.37 4.73 -8.55
C PRO A 58 -6.49 5.78 -8.65
N SER A 59 -7.53 5.71 -7.80
CA SER A 59 -8.62 6.70 -7.80
C SER A 59 -8.13 8.13 -7.49
N VAL A 60 -7.20 8.27 -6.54
CA VAL A 60 -6.58 9.57 -6.22
C VAL A 60 -5.68 10.03 -7.38
N ASN A 61 -4.88 9.12 -7.95
CA ASN A 61 -4.03 9.45 -9.11
C ASN A 61 -4.86 9.93 -10.31
N HIS A 62 -5.99 9.28 -10.60
CA HIS A 62 -6.88 9.69 -11.69
C HIS A 62 -7.50 11.08 -11.49
N THR A 63 -7.65 11.52 -10.24
CA THR A 63 -8.20 12.84 -9.89
C THR A 63 -7.15 13.96 -9.97
N ILE A 64 -5.87 13.64 -9.79
CA ILE A 64 -4.77 14.63 -9.76
C ILE A 64 -4.18 14.85 -11.16
N ILE A 65 -4.23 13.87 -12.06
CA ILE A 65 -3.50 13.92 -13.33
C ILE A 65 -4.34 14.62 -14.42
N PRO A 66 -3.85 15.72 -15.03
CA PRO A 66 -4.56 16.41 -16.09
C PRO A 66 -4.70 15.55 -17.36
N PRO A 67 -5.86 15.59 -18.05
CA PRO A 67 -6.22 14.65 -19.12
C PRO A 67 -5.25 14.66 -20.32
N LYS A 68 -4.51 15.75 -20.54
CA LYS A 68 -3.54 15.89 -21.65
C LYS A 68 -2.29 15.01 -21.53
N ILE A 69 -1.88 14.62 -20.31
CA ILE A 69 -0.68 13.79 -20.07
C ILE A 69 -1.00 12.48 -19.36
N PHE A 70 -2.30 12.22 -19.13
CA PHE A 70 -2.80 11.10 -18.35
C PHE A 70 -2.28 9.74 -18.82
N GLY A 71 -2.36 9.47 -20.13
CA GLY A 71 -1.88 8.20 -20.70
C GLY A 71 -0.39 7.96 -20.49
N ARG A 72 0.43 9.02 -20.55
CA ARG A 72 1.89 8.93 -20.37
C ARG A 72 2.28 8.69 -18.92
N VAL A 73 1.65 9.40 -17.98
CA VAL A 73 1.90 9.25 -16.54
C VAL A 73 1.43 7.89 -16.04
N ILE A 74 0.22 7.47 -16.42
CA ILE A 74 -0.31 6.16 -16.04
C ILE A 74 0.54 5.02 -16.62
N SER A 75 1.00 5.14 -17.87
CA SER A 75 1.88 4.12 -18.47
C SER A 75 3.19 3.96 -17.69
N ILE A 76 3.83 5.07 -17.28
CA ILE A 76 5.04 5.03 -16.45
C ILE A 76 4.74 4.43 -15.07
N LEU A 77 3.60 4.81 -14.46
CA LEU A 77 3.21 4.30 -13.15
C LEU A 77 2.98 2.78 -13.19
N ILE A 78 2.27 2.27 -14.20
CA ILE A 78 2.07 0.83 -14.41
C ILE A 78 3.41 0.14 -14.67
N LEU A 79 4.28 0.70 -15.52
CA LEU A 79 5.60 0.14 -15.80
C LEU A 79 6.43 -0.02 -14.51
N VAL A 80 6.47 1.02 -13.67
CA VAL A 80 7.20 0.99 -12.41
C VAL A 80 6.59 -0.02 -11.44
N MET A 81 5.26 -0.05 -11.30
CA MET A 81 4.58 -1.02 -10.43
C MET A 81 4.81 -2.45 -10.90
N SER A 82 4.47 -2.76 -12.16
CA SER A 82 4.60 -4.09 -12.74
C SER A 82 6.06 -4.54 -12.87
N GLY A 83 7.00 -3.61 -13.06
CA GLY A 83 8.44 -3.91 -13.09
C GLY A 83 9.03 -4.18 -11.71
N SER A 84 8.52 -3.52 -10.66
CA SER A 84 9.00 -3.71 -9.29
C SER A 84 8.55 -5.03 -8.67
N ILE A 85 7.38 -5.55 -9.07
CA ILE A 85 6.84 -6.83 -8.57
C ILE A 85 7.83 -7.99 -8.79
N PRO A 86 8.26 -8.33 -10.03
CA PRO A 86 9.15 -9.46 -10.26
C PRO A 86 10.52 -9.27 -9.61
N ILE A 87 11.02 -8.03 -9.53
CA ILE A 87 12.28 -7.71 -8.85
C ILE A 87 12.17 -8.03 -7.36
N SER A 88 11.08 -7.60 -6.73
CA SER A 88 10.81 -7.85 -5.31
C SER A 88 10.65 -9.34 -5.03
N GLN A 89 9.91 -10.05 -5.89
CA GLN A 89 9.70 -11.50 -5.78
C GLN A 89 11.00 -12.28 -5.97
N ALA A 90 11.87 -11.87 -6.90
CA ALA A 90 13.16 -12.50 -7.12
C ALA A 90 14.09 -12.34 -5.91
N ILE A 91 14.14 -11.14 -5.31
CA ILE A 91 14.93 -10.86 -4.12
C ILE A 91 14.39 -11.65 -2.93
N ALA A 92 13.08 -11.62 -2.70
CA ALA A 92 12.43 -12.35 -1.61
C ALA A 92 12.64 -13.87 -1.73
N GLY A 93 12.45 -14.43 -2.93
CA GLY A 93 12.67 -15.85 -3.20
C GLY A 93 14.13 -16.28 -3.07
N TYR A 94 15.09 -15.39 -3.39
CA TYR A 94 16.51 -15.66 -3.16
C TYR A 94 16.83 -15.67 -1.65
N LEU A 95 16.27 -14.74 -0.88
CA LEU A 95 16.44 -14.67 0.58
C LEU A 95 15.88 -15.91 1.29
N MET A 96 14.78 -16.49 0.78
CA MET A 96 14.17 -17.73 1.30
C MET A 96 15.09 -18.95 1.26
N LYS A 97 16.15 -18.94 0.44
CA LYS A 97 17.13 -20.04 0.41
C LYS A 97 18.09 -20.05 1.58
N TRP A 98 18.29 -18.89 2.22
CA TRP A 98 19.32 -18.70 3.25
C TRP A 98 18.74 -18.42 4.63
N ILE A 99 17.47 -18.01 4.71
CA ILE A 99 16.82 -17.53 5.92
C ILE A 99 15.48 -18.25 6.10
N GLU A 100 15.12 -18.57 7.35
CA GLU A 100 13.80 -19.10 7.66
C GLU A 100 12.67 -18.13 7.25
N PRO A 101 11.51 -18.66 6.80
CA PRO A 101 10.39 -17.83 6.36
C PRO A 101 9.94 -16.78 7.39
N ASN A 102 10.01 -17.12 8.68
CA ASN A 102 9.62 -16.22 9.77
C ASN A 102 10.41 -14.91 9.74
N THR A 103 11.72 -15.00 9.62
CA THR A 103 12.61 -13.84 9.62
C THR A 103 12.39 -12.96 8.38
N ILE A 104 12.02 -13.57 7.25
CA ILE A 104 11.69 -12.83 6.02
C ILE A 104 10.40 -12.02 6.19
N PHE A 105 9.39 -12.57 6.86
CA PHE A 105 8.16 -11.83 7.20
C PHE A 105 8.43 -10.70 8.19
N ILE A 106 9.31 -10.91 9.17
CA ILE A 106 9.76 -9.84 10.08
C ILE A 106 10.40 -8.69 9.29
N TYR A 107 11.36 -9.00 8.40
CA TYR A 107 12.01 -7.98 7.57
C TYR A 107 11.02 -7.27 6.63
N ALA A 108 10.07 -8.00 6.05
CA ALA A 108 9.01 -7.42 5.21
C ALA A 108 8.13 -6.44 6.02
N GLY A 109 7.69 -6.83 7.23
CA GLY A 109 6.91 -5.97 8.10
C GLY A 109 7.67 -4.70 8.51
N VAL A 110 8.95 -4.82 8.86
CA VAL A 110 9.81 -3.67 9.18
C VAL A 110 9.99 -2.76 7.98
N LEU A 111 10.23 -3.32 6.79
CA LEU A 111 10.39 -2.57 5.55
C LEU A 111 9.10 -1.80 5.22
N GLU A 112 7.94 -2.42 5.42
CA GLU A 112 6.65 -1.79 5.17
C GLU A 112 6.33 -0.67 6.18
N ILE A 113 6.63 -0.88 7.46
CA ILE A 113 6.54 0.18 8.48
C ILE A 113 7.48 1.34 8.13
N SER A 114 8.71 1.05 7.71
CA SER A 114 9.68 2.08 7.32
C SER A 114 9.22 2.87 6.10
N ALA A 115 8.61 2.19 5.12
CA ALA A 115 8.03 2.82 3.94
C ALA A 115 6.85 3.71 4.33
N ALA A 116 5.95 3.24 5.20
CA ALA A 116 4.85 4.04 5.72
C ALA A 116 5.36 5.30 6.45
N VAL A 117 6.44 5.20 7.24
CA VAL A 117 7.07 6.34 7.92
C VAL A 117 7.73 7.32 6.94
N MET A 118 8.42 6.81 5.90
CA MET A 118 8.96 7.65 4.83
C MET A 118 7.86 8.39 4.08
N VAL A 119 6.77 7.70 3.73
CA VAL A 119 5.62 8.30 3.04
C VAL A 119 4.91 9.32 3.93
N PHE A 120 4.80 9.06 5.24
CA PHE A 120 4.28 10.03 6.20
C PHE A 120 5.18 11.29 6.30
N SER A 121 6.49 11.13 6.13
CA SER A 121 7.44 12.24 6.10
C SER A 121 7.41 13.03 4.79
N LEU A 122 6.86 12.47 3.71
CA LEU A 122 6.74 13.18 2.43
C LEU A 122 5.64 14.26 2.51
N PRO A 123 5.96 15.54 2.26
CA PRO A 123 5.03 16.67 2.39
C PRO A 123 3.85 16.65 1.41
N PHE A 124 3.88 15.75 0.40
CA PHE A 124 2.79 15.53 -0.55
C PHE A 124 1.51 15.00 0.11
N VAL A 125 1.65 14.19 1.17
CA VAL A 125 0.52 13.65 1.96
C VAL A 125 -0.09 14.73 2.86
N ARG A 126 0.77 15.58 3.46
CA ARG A 126 0.39 16.62 4.40
C ARG A 126 -0.37 17.77 3.74
N ASN A 127 -0.10 18.08 2.47
CA ASN A 127 -0.66 19.24 1.76
C ASN A 127 -1.87 18.94 0.84
N TYR A 128 -2.36 17.71 0.74
CA TYR A 128 -3.56 17.43 -0.09
C TYR A 128 -4.84 18.13 0.43
N ASN A 129 -4.92 18.38 1.75
CA ASN A 129 -6.04 19.14 2.35
C ASN A 129 -6.01 20.66 2.08
N VAL A 130 -4.87 21.22 1.65
CA VAL A 130 -4.74 22.67 1.45
C VAL A 130 -5.25 23.11 0.07
N ASN A 131 -5.15 22.24 -0.95
CA ASN A 131 -5.54 22.60 -2.31
C ASN A 131 -7.05 22.43 -2.62
N GLN A 132 -7.80 21.59 -1.90
CA GLN A 132 -9.26 21.51 -2.09
C GLN A 132 -10.01 22.75 -1.55
N LYS A 133 -9.43 23.47 -0.58
CA LYS A 133 -10.06 24.66 0.01
C LYS A 133 -9.95 25.91 -0.86
N ASN A 134 -9.09 25.90 -1.88
CA ASN A 134 -8.84 27.05 -2.77
C ASN A 134 -9.57 26.99 -4.12
N THR A 135 -10.28 25.90 -4.43
CA THR A 135 -11.12 25.79 -5.65
C THR A 135 -12.62 25.97 -5.37
N THR A 136 -12.99 26.26 -4.12
CA THR A 136 -14.38 26.49 -3.65
C THR A 136 -14.61 27.90 -3.09
N ASN A 137 -13.74 28.87 -3.44
CA ASN A 137 -14.02 30.29 -3.26
C ASN A 137 -13.97 31.00 -4.60
#